data_AF-A0A3B5QCW9-F1
#
_entry.id   AF-A0A3B5QCW9-F1
#
_cell.length_a   1.000
_cell.length_b   1.000
_cell.length_c   1.000
_cell.angle_alpha   90.00
_cell.angle_beta   90.00
_cell.angle_gamma   90.00
#
_symmetry.space_group_name_H-M   'P 1'
#
loop_
_entity.id
_entity.type
_entity.pdbx_description
1 polymer ?
#
loop_
_entity_poly.entity_id
_entity_poly.type
_entity_poly.pdbx_seq_one_letter_code
_entity_poly.pdbx_strand_id
1 'polypeptide(L)'
;MFVLLHFNAQEVRVQQLLQESGLSAAVLLHALQPLIADGGPLTCSSEEEPTVLQLNQQVASRSLQGAPASLQLLPRQTYLNVDEDAAGTLERKRNFIYCLIVHIMKQEKEMHIDNLVFKVSRRPSAPPPHSARSPGGGRFGCSTGDVLSCIMHVMNKGCVRRNDDNPHIVEFVPEDPATPQKGHAQISFGHAGSRKDSTADIRCDPRPHAHTQPVTAAQF
;
A
#
# COMPACT_ATOMS: atom_id res chain seq x y z
N MET A 1 -2.58 6.54 -33.65
CA MET A 1 -3.08 7.29 -34.83
C MET A 1 -2.12 8.41 -35.22
N PHE A 2 -1.86 9.40 -34.37
CA PHE A 2 -0.90 10.50 -34.63
C PHE A 2 0.42 10.00 -35.26
N VAL A 3 1.11 9.07 -34.60
CA VAL A 3 2.37 8.48 -35.09
C VAL A 3 2.24 7.87 -36.49
N LEU A 4 1.12 7.19 -36.79
CA LEU A 4 0.92 6.53 -38.09
C LEU A 4 0.64 7.54 -39.22
N LEU A 5 0.05 8.70 -38.92
CA LEU A 5 -0.20 9.74 -39.93
C LEU A 5 1.10 10.39 -40.41
N HIS A 6 2.12 10.45 -39.55
CA HIS A 6 3.45 10.98 -39.91
C HIS A 6 4.19 10.09 -40.92
N PHE A 7 3.84 8.81 -41.02
CA PHE A 7 4.45 7.88 -41.97
C PHE A 7 4.03 8.07 -43.43
N ASN A 8 3.07 8.95 -43.70
CA ASN A 8 2.76 9.36 -45.07
C ASN A 8 3.97 10.00 -45.79
N ALA A 9 5.07 10.32 -45.07
CA ALA A 9 6.31 10.92 -45.57
C ALA A 9 7.57 10.02 -45.52
N GLN A 10 7.43 8.68 -45.48
CA GLN A 10 8.49 7.64 -45.49
C GLN A 10 9.07 7.22 -44.12
N GLU A 11 9.88 8.07 -43.47
CA GLU A 11 10.58 7.74 -42.22
C GLU A 11 10.35 8.80 -41.15
N VAL A 12 10.18 8.38 -39.90
CA VAL A 12 9.80 9.29 -38.80
C VAL A 12 10.79 9.17 -37.65
N ARG A 13 11.42 10.29 -37.28
CA ARG A 13 12.30 10.36 -36.11
C ARG A 13 11.47 10.46 -34.82
N VAL A 14 11.83 9.68 -33.81
CA VAL A 14 11.12 9.71 -32.51
C VAL A 14 11.22 11.08 -31.84
N GLN A 15 12.36 11.76 -31.99
CA GLN A 15 12.55 13.12 -31.48
C GLN A 15 11.57 14.14 -32.08
N GLN A 16 11.26 14.00 -33.37
CA GLN A 16 10.30 14.87 -34.05
C GLN A 16 8.88 14.61 -33.51
N LEU A 17 8.51 13.34 -33.30
CA LEU A 17 7.24 12.98 -32.68
C LEU A 17 7.10 13.55 -31.27
N LEU A 18 8.16 13.56 -30.47
CA LEU A 18 8.15 14.19 -29.14
C LEU A 18 7.87 15.69 -29.23
N GLN A 19 8.57 16.40 -30.12
CA GLN A 19 8.41 17.83 -30.30
C GLN A 19 7.02 18.21 -30.79
N GLU A 20 6.49 17.48 -31.77
CA GLU A 20 5.19 17.80 -32.38
C GLU A 20 4.00 17.33 -31.55
N SER A 21 4.12 16.22 -30.82
CA SER A 21 3.04 15.72 -29.97
C SER A 21 2.93 16.45 -28.63
N GLY A 22 4.02 17.06 -28.15
CA GLY A 22 4.10 17.66 -26.81
C GLY A 22 3.96 16.63 -25.67
N LEU A 23 4.06 15.33 -25.98
CA LEU A 23 3.95 14.24 -25.01
C LEU A 23 5.27 14.01 -24.28
N SER A 24 5.21 13.45 -23.07
CA SER A 24 6.41 12.98 -22.39
C SER A 24 7.00 11.76 -23.10
N ALA A 25 8.32 11.56 -22.96
CA ALA A 25 9.01 10.42 -23.55
C ALA A 25 8.39 9.07 -23.14
N ALA A 26 8.02 8.91 -21.87
CA ALA A 26 7.36 7.71 -21.36
C ALA A 26 6.02 7.43 -22.06
N VAL A 27 5.19 8.46 -22.27
CA VAL A 27 3.88 8.32 -22.93
C VAL A 27 4.09 7.89 -24.38
N LEU A 28 5.04 8.54 -25.07
CA LEU A 28 5.33 8.22 -26.46
C LEU A 28 5.87 6.79 -26.59
N LEU A 29 6.83 6.38 -25.76
CA LEU A 29 7.40 5.03 -25.78
C LEU A 29 6.32 3.95 -25.60
N HIS A 30 5.42 4.12 -24.63
CA HIS A 30 4.29 3.20 -24.45
C HIS A 30 3.33 3.19 -25.64
N ALA A 31 3.11 4.34 -26.29
CA ALA A 31 2.29 4.40 -27.50
C ALA A 31 2.97 3.73 -28.70
N LEU A 32 4.31 3.70 -28.74
CA LEU A 32 5.09 3.04 -29.78
C LEU A 32 5.17 1.52 -29.58
N GLN A 33 5.18 1.04 -28.34
CA GLN A 33 5.32 -0.39 -28.01
C GLN A 33 4.39 -1.34 -28.79
N PRO A 34 3.06 -1.09 -28.92
CA PRO A 34 2.20 -1.96 -29.74
C PRO A 34 2.44 -1.81 -31.26
N LEU A 35 3.10 -0.75 -31.70
CA LEU A 35 3.43 -0.52 -33.12
C LEU A 35 4.72 -1.23 -33.53
N ILE A 36 5.68 -1.36 -32.61
CA ILE A 36 7.01 -1.97 -32.83
C ILE A 36 7.15 -3.39 -32.26
N ALA A 37 6.09 -3.93 -31.65
CA ALA A 37 6.05 -5.31 -31.18
C ALA A 37 6.25 -6.30 -32.34
N ASP A 38 6.57 -7.56 -32.02
CA ASP A 38 6.70 -8.60 -33.04
C ASP A 38 5.39 -8.75 -33.86
N GLY A 39 5.52 -8.75 -35.19
CA GLY A 39 4.39 -8.68 -36.12
C GLY A 39 3.69 -7.31 -36.21
N GLY A 40 4.23 -6.27 -35.57
CA GLY A 40 3.73 -4.90 -35.61
C GLY A 40 3.98 -4.18 -36.94
N PRO A 41 3.24 -3.08 -37.21
CA PRO A 41 3.30 -2.35 -38.47
C PRO A 41 4.61 -1.56 -38.66
N LEU A 42 5.33 -1.28 -37.57
CA LEU A 42 6.56 -0.48 -37.61
C LEU A 42 7.76 -1.30 -37.13
N THR A 43 8.92 -1.00 -37.68
CA THR A 43 10.22 -1.46 -37.20
C THR A 43 10.99 -0.27 -36.63
N CYS A 44 11.89 -0.56 -35.70
CA CYS A 44 12.75 0.44 -35.09
C CYS A 44 14.23 0.13 -35.36
N SER A 45 15.05 1.16 -35.58
CA SER A 45 16.48 1.03 -35.83
C SER A 45 17.31 0.54 -34.62
N SER A 46 16.77 0.62 -33.40
CA SER A 46 17.43 0.21 -32.16
C SER A 46 16.43 -0.44 -31.20
N GLU A 47 16.83 -1.54 -30.55
CA GLU A 47 16.01 -2.29 -29.59
C GLU A 47 15.98 -1.66 -28.19
N GLU A 48 17.03 -0.93 -27.79
CA GLU A 48 17.12 -0.29 -26.46
C GLU A 48 16.48 1.10 -26.42
N GLU A 49 16.69 1.90 -27.47
CA GLU A 49 16.10 3.25 -27.56
C GLU A 49 15.61 3.55 -28.97
N PRO A 50 14.29 3.64 -29.18
CA PRO A 50 13.78 3.85 -30.51
C PRO A 50 14.12 5.24 -31.03
N THR A 51 14.98 5.31 -32.06
CA THR A 51 15.50 6.57 -32.61
C THR A 51 14.78 6.95 -33.90
N VAL A 52 14.62 5.98 -34.79
CA VAL A 52 13.94 6.12 -36.08
C VAL A 52 12.95 4.99 -36.23
N LEU A 53 11.72 5.35 -36.59
CA LEU A 53 10.65 4.42 -36.90
C LEU A 53 10.56 4.28 -38.42
N GLN A 54 10.40 3.04 -38.89
CA GLN A 54 10.25 2.68 -40.30
C GLN A 54 9.05 1.75 -40.48
N LEU A 55 8.50 1.69 -41.70
CA LEU A 55 7.43 0.74 -42.02
C LEU A 55 7.99 -0.69 -42.07
N ASN A 56 7.29 -1.62 -41.43
CA ASN A 56 7.65 -3.03 -41.51
C ASN A 56 7.31 -3.61 -42.89
N GLN A 57 8.31 -3.71 -43.75
CA GLN A 57 8.13 -4.16 -45.14
C GLN A 57 7.63 -5.60 -45.25
N GLN A 58 7.93 -6.46 -44.27
CA GLN A 58 7.45 -7.84 -44.28
C GLN A 58 5.94 -7.89 -44.04
N VAL A 59 5.44 -7.10 -43.09
CA VAL A 59 4.00 -6.98 -42.78
C VAL A 59 3.26 -6.31 -43.94
N ALA A 60 3.84 -5.24 -44.51
CA ALA A 60 3.28 -4.56 -45.68
C ALA A 60 3.15 -5.49 -46.90
N SER A 61 4.19 -6.29 -47.19
CA SER A 61 4.20 -7.23 -48.31
C SER A 61 3.16 -8.34 -48.15
N ARG A 62 2.96 -8.87 -46.93
CA ARG A 62 1.93 -9.87 -46.64
C ARG A 62 0.53 -9.32 -46.86
N SER A 63 0.28 -8.05 -46.52
CA SER A 63 -1.01 -7.41 -46.75
C SER A 63 -1.31 -7.23 -48.25
N LEU A 64 -0.29 -6.96 -49.07
CA LEU A 64 -0.44 -6.85 -50.53
C LEU A 64 -0.72 -8.19 -51.21
N GLN A 65 -0.29 -9.30 -50.60
CA GLN A 65 -0.53 -10.67 -51.10
C GLN A 65 -1.94 -11.20 -50.80
N GLY A 66 -2.86 -10.35 -50.32
CA GLY A 66 -4.29 -10.67 -50.21
C GLY A 66 -4.73 -11.26 -48.87
N ALA A 67 -3.85 -11.33 -47.88
CA ALA A 67 -4.25 -11.64 -46.50
C ALA A 67 -4.52 -10.32 -45.75
N PRO A 68 -5.79 -9.92 -45.52
CA PRO A 68 -6.09 -8.74 -44.72
C PRO A 68 -5.67 -9.00 -43.27
N ALA A 69 -4.55 -8.40 -42.85
CA ALA A 69 -4.13 -8.39 -41.45
C ALA A 69 -4.85 -7.24 -40.74
N SER A 70 -5.74 -7.57 -39.80
CA SER A 70 -6.31 -6.58 -38.88
C SER A 70 -5.51 -6.62 -37.58
N LEU A 71 -5.06 -5.46 -37.10
CA LEU A 71 -4.28 -5.36 -35.87
C LEU A 71 -5.06 -4.55 -34.82
N GLN A 72 -5.22 -5.14 -33.64
CA GLN A 72 -5.83 -4.45 -32.50
C GLN A 72 -4.75 -3.70 -31.72
N LEU A 73 -4.58 -2.41 -32.04
CA LEU A 73 -3.61 -1.51 -31.40
C LEU A 73 -4.14 -0.83 -30.13
N LEU A 74 -5.26 -1.31 -29.59
CA LEU A 74 -5.84 -0.72 -28.39
C LEU A 74 -4.88 -0.93 -27.21
N PRO A 75 -4.46 0.14 -26.53
CA PRO A 75 -3.65 -0.01 -25.34
C PRO A 75 -4.43 -0.85 -24.32
N ARG A 76 -3.76 -1.83 -23.71
CA ARG A 76 -4.25 -2.35 -22.43
C ARG A 76 -4.25 -1.16 -21.47
N GLN A 77 -5.33 -0.93 -20.72
CA GLN A 77 -5.39 0.16 -19.75
C GLN A 77 -4.27 -0.02 -18.72
N THR A 78 -3.14 0.65 -18.94
CA THR A 78 -1.99 0.65 -18.04
C THR A 78 -1.81 2.08 -17.54
N TYR A 79 -1.87 2.25 -16.22
CA TYR A 79 -1.47 3.50 -15.58
C TYR A 79 0.02 3.68 -15.82
N LEU A 80 0.36 4.63 -16.69
CA LEU A 80 1.70 4.80 -17.26
C LEU A 80 2.80 5.07 -16.24
N ASN A 81 2.43 5.59 -15.08
CA ASN A 81 3.34 5.94 -13.99
C ASN A 81 2.58 5.81 -12.67
N VAL A 82 2.36 4.59 -12.19
CA VAL A 82 2.16 4.42 -10.76
C VAL A 82 3.57 4.33 -10.19
N ASP A 83 3.97 5.30 -9.37
CA ASP A 83 5.15 5.11 -8.54
C ASP A 83 4.92 3.76 -7.82
N GLU A 84 5.82 2.80 -8.01
CA GLU A 84 5.69 1.42 -7.53
C GLU A 84 5.39 1.37 -6.01
N ASP A 85 5.72 2.46 -5.30
CA ASP A 85 5.48 2.65 -3.87
C ASP A 85 4.53 3.83 -3.54
N ALA A 86 3.71 4.30 -4.49
CA ALA A 86 2.67 5.32 -4.26
C ALA A 86 1.69 4.86 -3.17
N ALA A 87 1.24 3.61 -3.27
CA ALA A 87 0.31 3.02 -2.30
C ALA A 87 0.96 2.90 -0.91
N GLY A 88 2.20 2.42 -0.84
CA GLY A 88 2.94 2.29 0.42
C GLY A 88 3.28 3.64 1.05
N THR A 89 3.57 4.65 0.24
CA THR A 89 3.78 6.03 0.67
C THR A 89 2.51 6.65 1.26
N LEU A 90 1.36 6.49 0.59
CA LEU A 90 0.07 6.96 1.09
C LEU A 90 -0.33 6.25 2.39
N GLU A 91 -0.06 4.96 2.50
CA GLU A 91 -0.30 4.20 3.73
C GLU A 91 0.57 4.69 4.89
N ARG A 92 1.87 4.90 4.67
CA ARG A 92 2.78 5.48 5.68
C ARG A 92 2.30 6.86 6.14
N LYS A 93 1.87 7.71 5.20
CA LYS A 93 1.30 9.03 5.51
C LYS A 93 0.03 8.89 6.37
N ARG A 94 -0.92 8.03 5.99
CA ARG A 94 -2.16 7.79 6.75
C ARG A 94 -1.85 7.30 8.17
N ASN A 95 -0.95 6.32 8.30
CA ASN A 95 -0.58 5.75 9.60
C ASN A 95 0.09 6.78 10.50
N PHE A 96 0.96 7.64 9.95
CA PHE A 96 1.57 8.74 10.68
C PHE A 96 0.53 9.73 11.22
N ILE A 97 -0.38 10.20 10.36
CA ILE A 97 -1.42 11.17 10.74
C ILE A 97 -2.37 10.55 11.78
N TYR A 98 -2.76 9.29 11.61
CA TYR A 98 -3.59 8.55 12.58
C TYR A 98 -2.94 8.53 13.97
N CYS A 99 -1.68 8.08 14.06
CA CYS A 99 -0.96 8.02 15.32
C CYS A 99 -0.83 9.40 15.98
N LEU A 100 -0.59 10.43 15.18
CA LEU A 100 -0.47 11.79 15.65
C LEU A 100 -1.79 12.33 16.21
N ILE A 101 -2.92 12.11 15.51
CA ILE A 101 -4.25 12.49 15.98
C ILE A 101 -4.55 11.80 17.31
N VAL A 102 -4.40 10.48 17.39
CA VAL A 102 -4.65 9.72 18.62
C VAL A 102 -3.79 10.22 19.77
N HIS A 103 -2.51 10.52 19.51
CA HIS A 103 -1.60 11.05 20.53
C HIS A 103 -2.01 12.43 21.04
N ILE A 104 -2.42 13.35 20.16
CA ILE A 104 -2.92 14.68 20.55
C ILE A 104 -4.21 14.52 21.36
N MET A 105 -5.16 13.72 20.88
CA MET A 105 -6.46 13.52 21.53
C MET A 105 -6.34 12.87 22.91
N LYS A 106 -5.38 11.94 23.10
CA LYS A 106 -5.08 11.38 24.43
C LYS A 106 -4.64 12.42 25.47
N GLN A 107 -4.01 13.51 25.03
CA GLN A 107 -3.51 14.58 25.91
C GLN A 107 -4.57 15.64 26.18
N GLU A 108 -5.20 16.13 25.12
CA GLU A 108 -6.15 17.25 25.19
C GLU A 108 -7.55 16.79 25.66
N LYS A 109 -7.87 15.50 25.47
CA LYS A 109 -9.17 14.85 25.73
C LYS A 109 -10.33 15.36 24.89
N GLU A 110 -10.40 16.65 24.61
CA GLU A 110 -11.45 17.28 23.84
C GLU A 110 -10.89 18.53 23.13
N MET A 111 -11.24 18.74 21.85
CA MET A 111 -10.86 19.96 21.16
C MET A 111 -11.68 20.22 19.88
N HIS A 112 -11.67 21.47 19.41
CA HIS A 112 -12.26 21.84 18.12
C HIS A 112 -11.53 21.18 16.94
N ILE A 113 -12.28 20.77 15.92
CA ILE A 113 -11.73 20.13 14.71
C ILE A 113 -10.67 21.02 14.04
N ASP A 114 -10.92 22.31 13.87
CA ASP A 114 -9.94 23.23 13.27
C ASP A 114 -8.65 23.34 14.10
N ASN A 115 -8.77 23.29 15.43
CA ASN A 115 -7.60 23.31 16.31
C ASN A 115 -6.80 22.01 16.19
N LEU A 116 -7.49 20.87 16.04
CA LEU A 116 -6.86 19.57 15.80
C LEU A 116 -6.14 19.57 14.45
N VAL A 117 -6.81 20.04 13.39
CA VAL A 117 -6.23 20.21 12.05
C VAL A 117 -4.97 21.07 12.14
N PHE A 118 -5.05 22.23 12.79
CA PHE A 118 -3.91 23.13 12.97
C PHE A 118 -2.74 22.48 13.72
N LYS A 119 -3.01 21.76 14.82
CA LYS A 119 -1.97 21.04 15.59
C LYS A 119 -1.32 19.93 14.78
N VAL A 120 -2.09 19.18 13.98
CA VAL A 120 -1.58 18.12 13.12
C VAL A 120 -0.72 18.70 11.98
N SER A 121 -1.20 19.74 11.29
CA SER A 121 -0.50 20.37 10.16
C SER A 121 0.80 21.06 10.56
N ARG A 122 0.95 21.50 11.82
CA ARG A 122 2.18 22.14 12.32
C ARG A 122 3.23 21.16 12.84
N ARG A 123 2.89 19.88 13.07
CA ARG A 123 3.88 18.89 13.50
C ARG A 123 4.72 18.44 12.30
N PRO A 124 6.06 18.41 12.42
CA PRO A 124 6.89 17.88 11.35
C PRO A 124 6.60 16.39 11.16
N SER A 125 6.40 15.95 9.91
CA SER A 125 6.42 14.53 9.55
C SER A 125 7.85 14.01 9.73
N ALA A 126 8.22 13.61 10.95
CA ALA A 126 9.55 13.07 11.23
C ALA A 126 9.64 11.65 10.65
N PRO A 127 10.72 11.30 9.92
CA PRO A 127 10.97 9.91 9.58
C PRO A 127 11.25 9.11 10.88
N PRO A 128 10.83 7.84 10.97
CA PRO A 128 11.09 7.02 12.13
C PRO A 128 12.61 6.82 12.34
N PRO A 129 13.08 6.67 13.59
CA PRO A 129 14.52 6.61 13.92
C PRO A 129 15.25 5.33 13.44
N HIS A 130 14.55 4.38 12.79
CA HIS A 130 15.12 3.08 12.44
C HIS A 130 14.79 2.60 11.00
N SER A 131 14.74 3.48 10.01
CA SER A 131 14.82 3.07 8.61
C SER A 131 16.14 3.53 8.01
N ALA A 132 17.05 2.59 7.87
CA ALA A 132 18.27 2.76 7.10
C ALA A 132 17.92 3.25 5.69
N ARG A 133 18.53 4.38 5.32
CA ARG A 133 18.78 4.89 3.96
C ARG A 133 17.97 4.20 2.86
N SER A 134 16.80 4.77 2.55
CA SER A 134 16.26 4.73 1.20
C SER A 134 16.27 6.17 0.66
N PRO A 135 16.84 6.49 -0.51
CA PRO A 135 17.07 7.86 -1.00
C PRO A 135 15.80 8.67 -1.38
N GLY A 136 14.62 8.26 -0.91
CA GLY A 136 13.32 8.88 -1.23
C GLY A 136 12.49 9.28 -0.02
N GLY A 137 13.09 9.35 1.19
CA GLY A 137 12.40 9.70 2.44
C GLY A 137 11.98 11.17 2.52
N GLY A 138 11.13 11.62 1.59
CA GLY A 138 10.54 12.94 1.58
C GLY A 138 9.69 13.16 2.82
N ARG A 139 9.81 14.35 3.41
CA ARG A 139 8.81 14.85 4.35
C ARG A 139 7.49 14.94 3.59
N PHE A 140 6.48 14.17 3.99
CA PHE A 140 5.18 14.23 3.33
C PHE A 140 4.41 15.44 3.87
N GLY A 141 4.04 16.34 2.96
CA GLY A 141 3.09 17.41 3.28
C GLY A 141 1.72 16.82 3.60
N CYS A 142 1.12 17.24 4.71
CA CYS A 142 -0.26 16.92 5.05
C CYS A 142 -1.14 18.11 4.66
N SER A 143 -1.96 17.96 3.63
CA SER A 143 -2.98 18.95 3.30
C SER A 143 -4.13 18.88 4.32
N THR A 144 -4.91 19.95 4.43
CA THR A 144 -6.11 19.95 5.28
C THR A 144 -7.07 18.80 4.92
N GLY A 145 -7.20 18.47 3.63
CA GLY A 145 -8.03 17.35 3.17
C GLY A 145 -7.54 16.00 3.68
N ASP A 146 -6.21 15.77 3.68
CA ASP A 146 -5.63 14.53 4.22
C ASP A 146 -5.93 14.38 5.71
N VAL A 147 -5.79 15.48 6.47
CA VAL A 147 -6.00 15.49 7.91
C VAL A 147 -7.48 15.25 8.24
N LEU A 148 -8.40 15.93 7.55
CA LEU A 148 -9.84 15.73 7.75
C LEU A 148 -10.28 14.30 7.40
N SER A 149 -9.74 13.73 6.32
CA SER A 149 -9.96 12.33 5.96
C SER A 149 -9.46 11.37 7.05
N CYS A 150 -8.28 11.64 7.62
CA CYS A 150 -7.75 10.87 8.74
C CYS A 150 -8.57 11.05 10.03
N ILE A 151 -9.08 12.26 10.32
CA ILE A 151 -9.97 12.50 11.46
C ILE A 151 -11.24 11.65 11.32
N MET A 152 -11.86 11.65 10.13
CA MET A 152 -13.01 10.79 9.84
C MET A 152 -12.65 9.31 10.02
N HIS A 153 -11.47 8.87 9.56
CA HIS A 153 -11.00 7.51 9.76
C HIS A 153 -10.85 7.14 11.24
N VAL A 154 -10.25 8.02 12.06
CA VAL A 154 -10.10 7.83 13.51
C VAL A 154 -11.47 7.77 14.20
N MET A 155 -12.43 8.60 13.76
CA MET A 155 -13.80 8.55 14.28
C MET A 155 -14.49 7.22 13.97
N ASN A 156 -14.35 6.72 12.73
CA ASN A 156 -14.90 5.43 12.32
C ASN A 156 -14.25 4.24 13.06
N LYS A 157 -13.03 4.42 13.58
CA LYS A 157 -12.34 3.45 14.44
C LYS A 157 -12.80 3.52 15.90
N GLY A 158 -13.57 4.53 16.29
CA GLY A 158 -14.10 4.69 17.64
C GLY A 158 -13.11 5.28 18.64
N CYS A 159 -11.93 5.73 18.22
CA CYS A 159 -10.95 6.37 19.13
C CYS A 159 -11.32 7.83 19.46
N VAL A 160 -12.16 8.44 18.62
CA VAL A 160 -12.62 9.83 18.76
C VAL A 160 -14.09 9.87 18.39
N ARG A 161 -14.90 10.68 19.08
CA ARG A 161 -16.31 10.91 18.77
C ARG A 161 -16.56 12.42 18.67
N ARG A 162 -17.55 12.83 17.90
CA ARG A 162 -18.05 14.22 17.95
C ARG A 162 -18.92 14.38 19.18
N ASN A 163 -18.82 15.54 19.83
CA ASN A 163 -19.78 15.88 20.86
C ASN A 163 -21.17 16.04 20.23
N ASP A 164 -22.20 15.48 20.87
CA ASP A 164 -23.57 15.43 20.32
C ASP A 164 -24.21 16.83 20.26
N ASP A 165 -23.91 17.69 21.23
CA ASP A 165 -24.42 19.06 21.30
C ASP A 165 -23.57 20.02 20.44
N ASN A 166 -22.28 19.72 20.29
CA ASN A 166 -21.29 20.56 19.62
C ASN A 166 -20.52 19.75 18.56
N PRO A 167 -21.05 19.60 17.34
CA PRO A 167 -20.47 18.72 16.31
C PRO A 167 -19.09 19.17 15.80
N HIS A 168 -18.67 20.40 16.11
CA HIS A 168 -17.34 20.92 15.80
C HIS A 168 -16.27 20.55 16.84
N ILE A 169 -16.70 20.01 17.98
CA ILE A 169 -15.83 19.52 19.04
C ILE A 169 -15.73 18.00 18.94
N VAL A 170 -14.50 17.50 19.07
CA VAL A 170 -14.20 16.08 19.11
C VAL A 170 -13.64 15.68 20.47
N GLU A 171 -14.08 14.55 20.97
CA GLU A 171 -13.71 13.96 22.26
C GLU A 171 -12.93 12.67 22.03
N PHE A 172 -11.86 12.47 22.80
CA PHE A 172 -11.15 11.20 22.85
C PHE A 172 -12.01 10.17 23.56
N VAL A 173 -12.26 9.04 22.90
CA VAL A 173 -12.94 7.90 23.50
C VAL A 173 -11.84 6.97 24.00
N PRO A 174 -11.68 6.79 25.33
CA PRO A 174 -10.80 5.77 25.86
C PRO A 174 -11.24 4.43 25.30
N GLU A 175 -10.30 3.65 24.75
CA GLU A 175 -10.56 2.23 24.58
C GLU A 175 -10.85 1.68 25.98
N ASP A 176 -12.05 1.11 26.17
CA ASP A 176 -12.30 0.27 27.33
C ASP A 176 -11.13 -0.72 27.36
N PRO A 177 -10.37 -0.81 28.47
CA PRO A 177 -9.35 -1.82 28.55
C PRO A 177 -10.09 -3.14 28.37
N ALA A 178 -9.96 -3.73 27.18
CA ALA A 178 -10.26 -5.13 27.00
C ALA A 178 -9.42 -5.80 28.08
N THR A 179 -10.08 -6.22 29.16
CA THR A 179 -9.45 -6.99 30.22
C THR A 179 -8.67 -8.06 29.48
N PRO A 180 -7.33 -8.07 29.56
CA PRO A 180 -6.58 -9.15 28.95
C PRO A 180 -7.17 -10.40 29.58
N GLN A 181 -7.75 -11.31 28.77
CA GLN A 181 -8.02 -12.63 29.29
C GLN A 181 -6.66 -13.12 29.79
N LYS A 182 -6.59 -13.25 31.11
CA LYS A 182 -5.37 -13.51 31.86
C LYS A 182 -4.93 -14.93 31.48
N GLY A 183 -4.28 -15.05 30.33
CA GLY A 183 -3.50 -16.22 29.97
C GLY A 183 -2.36 -16.27 30.97
N HIS A 184 -2.54 -17.04 32.05
CA HIS A 184 -1.50 -17.34 33.01
C HIS A 184 -0.40 -18.13 32.27
N ALA A 185 0.50 -17.43 31.58
CA ALA A 185 1.79 -18.00 31.22
C ALA A 185 2.66 -17.97 32.49
N GLN A 186 2.65 -19.07 33.24
CA GLN A 186 3.66 -19.29 34.27
C GLN A 186 5.01 -19.52 33.59
N ILE A 187 5.84 -18.48 33.53
CA ILE A 187 7.24 -18.62 33.16
C ILE A 187 8.01 -18.84 34.47
N SER A 188 8.26 -20.10 34.80
CA SER A 188 9.14 -20.45 35.91
C SER A 188 10.59 -20.26 35.47
N PHE A 189 11.26 -19.24 35.99
CA PHE A 189 12.70 -19.08 35.84
C PHE A 189 13.40 -20.03 36.81
N GLY A 190 13.96 -21.12 36.27
CA GLY A 190 14.87 -21.99 37.01
C GLY A 190 16.18 -21.25 37.29
N HIS A 191 16.38 -20.83 38.54
CA HIS A 191 17.67 -20.33 38.99
C HIS A 191 18.54 -21.54 39.36
N ALA A 192 19.59 -21.78 38.57
CA ALA A 192 20.66 -22.70 38.96
C ALA A 192 21.50 -22.02 40.04
N GLY A 193 21.42 -22.54 41.27
CA GLY A 193 22.19 -22.07 42.41
C GLY A 193 22.50 -23.24 43.34
N SER A 194 23.78 -23.59 43.39
CA SER A 194 24.36 -24.75 44.07
C SER A 194 24.16 -24.76 45.60
N ARG A 195 23.92 -25.96 46.17
CA ARG A 195 24.71 -26.60 47.24
C ARG A 195 23.96 -27.00 48.55
N LYS A 196 24.04 -28.32 48.80
CA LYS A 196 24.14 -29.12 50.05
C LYS A 196 22.91 -29.53 50.89
N ASP A 197 22.84 -30.86 51.04
CA ASP A 197 22.42 -31.69 52.18
C ASP A 197 21.16 -31.31 52.97
N SER A 198 20.14 -32.18 52.89
CA SER A 198 19.88 -33.13 53.97
C SER A 198 18.76 -34.10 53.62
N THR A 199 19.03 -35.35 53.98
CA THR A 199 18.23 -36.58 53.93
C THR A 199 16.81 -36.43 54.47
N ALA A 200 15.81 -36.93 53.73
CA ALA A 200 14.66 -37.66 54.29
C ALA A 200 13.86 -38.32 53.15
N ASP A 201 13.81 -39.65 53.20
CA ASP A 201 12.89 -40.52 52.49
C ASP A 201 11.43 -40.07 52.61
N ILE A 202 10.61 -40.37 51.59
CA ILE A 202 9.41 -41.22 51.71
C ILE A 202 8.62 -41.22 50.39
N ARG A 203 8.78 -42.33 49.67
CA ARG A 203 7.80 -43.14 48.93
C ARG A 203 6.51 -42.46 48.41
N CYS A 204 6.38 -42.43 47.08
CA CYS A 204 5.13 -42.20 46.37
C CYS A 204 4.22 -43.44 46.41
N ASP A 205 2.94 -43.24 46.67
CA ASP A 205 1.85 -44.12 46.25
C ASP A 205 0.69 -43.26 45.72
N PRO A 206 0.20 -43.46 44.49
CA PRO A 206 -0.89 -42.70 43.91
C PRO A 206 -2.17 -43.53 43.84
N ARG A 207 -3.32 -43.01 44.28
CA ARG A 207 -4.65 -43.51 43.88
C ARG A 207 -5.82 -42.58 44.33
N PRO A 208 -7.04 -42.72 43.78
CA PRO A 208 -7.54 -41.88 42.70
C PRO A 208 -8.97 -41.35 43.03
N HIS A 209 -9.81 -41.13 42.00
CA HIS A 209 -11.28 -40.91 41.95
C HIS A 209 -11.64 -39.54 41.36
N ALA A 210 -12.62 -39.37 40.45
CA ALA A 210 -13.72 -40.26 40.06
C ALA A 210 -14.24 -39.98 38.63
N HIS A 211 -14.61 -41.06 37.98
CA HIS A 211 -15.81 -41.30 37.15
C HIS A 211 -16.36 -40.22 36.20
N THR A 212 -16.19 -40.52 34.91
CA THR A 212 -17.14 -40.23 33.84
C THR A 212 -18.14 -41.39 33.72
N GLN A 213 -19.44 -41.12 33.62
CA GLN A 213 -20.45 -42.09 33.18
C GLN A 213 -20.81 -41.87 31.69
N PRO A 214 -21.24 -42.93 30.98
CA PRO A 214 -21.40 -42.90 29.53
C PRO A 214 -22.85 -42.66 29.08
N VAL A 215 -22.92 -42.17 27.84
CA VAL A 215 -24.11 -42.05 27.00
C VAL A 215 -24.73 -43.42 26.74
N THR A 216 -26.06 -43.52 26.80
CA THR A 216 -26.79 -44.61 26.15
C THR A 216 -28.00 -44.05 25.40
N ALA A 217 -28.23 -44.63 24.25
CA ALA A 217 -29.17 -44.22 23.23
C ALA A 217 -30.60 -44.79 23.45
N ALA A 218 -31.52 -44.15 22.73
CA ALA A 218 -32.62 -44.76 21.96
C ALA A 218 -34.04 -44.81 22.56
N GLN A 219 -34.98 -44.46 21.64
CA GLN A 219 -36.41 -44.82 21.52
C GLN A 219 -37.37 -44.10 22.48
N PHE A 220 -38.44 -43.43 22.04
CA PHE A 220 -39.29 -43.54 20.84
C PHE A 220 -39.54 -42.17 20.17
#